data_AF-A0A1I7XX19-F1
#
_entry.id   AF-A0A1I7XX19-F1
#
_cell.length_a   1.000
_cell.length_b   1.000
_cell.length_c   1.000
_cell.angle_alpha   90.00
_cell.angle_beta   90.00
_cell.angle_gamma   90.00
#
_symmetry.space_group_name_H-M   'P 1'
#
loop_
_entity.id
_entity.type
_entity.pdbx_description
1 polymer ?
#
loop_
_entity_poly.entity_id
_entity_poly.type
_entity_poly.pdbx_seq_one_letter_code
_entity_poly.pdbx_strand_id
1 'polypeptide(L)'
;MPDTFIDFKKQRFRWAYGAIQIIKRHTSSLLRGKDTQLTRGQRYHFLAGWLPWIADGMNIFFTVGALLWSAAMIIVPQRVDPPLLIFAIPPLALFVFKVGKIVFLYRRA
;
A
#
# COMPACT_ATOMS: atom_id res chain seq x y z
N MET A 1 -14.34 8.77 -17.07
CA MET A 1 -13.30 7.82 -16.60
C MET A 1 -12.25 7.78 -17.71
N PRO A 2 -10.93 7.73 -17.45
CA PRO A 2 -9.96 7.74 -18.55
C PRO A 2 -10.19 6.54 -19.47
N ASP A 3 -10.34 6.80 -20.77
CA ASP A 3 -10.72 5.79 -21.75
C ASP A 3 -9.52 4.95 -22.22
N THR A 4 -8.29 5.42 -21.94
CA THR A 4 -7.05 4.70 -22.26
C THR A 4 -6.22 4.39 -21.01
N PHE A 5 -5.48 3.28 -21.06
CA PHE A 5 -4.54 2.90 -20.00
C PHE A 5 -3.45 3.96 -19.78
N ILE A 6 -3.02 4.65 -20.84
CA ILE A 6 -2.00 5.70 -20.76
C ILE A 6 -2.53 6.90 -19.97
N ASP A 7 -3.77 7.32 -20.20
CA ASP A 7 -4.38 8.44 -19.48
C ASP A 7 -4.62 8.11 -18.01
N PHE A 8 -4.99 6.86 -17.72
CA PHE A 8 -5.09 6.35 -16.37
C PHE A 8 -3.74 6.40 -15.62
N LYS A 9 -2.66 5.92 -16.26
CA LYS A 9 -1.30 5.99 -15.67
C LYS A 9 -0.88 7.44 -15.43
N LYS A 10 -1.09 8.32 -16.40
CA LYS A 10 -0.78 9.76 -16.27
C LYS A 10 -1.58 10.41 -15.15
N GLN A 11 -2.86 10.07 -14.99
CA GLN A 11 -3.70 10.59 -13.90
C GLN A 11 -3.13 10.21 -12.53
N ARG A 12 -2.84 8.92 -12.32
CA ARG A 12 -2.28 8.44 -11.05
C ARG A 12 -0.89 8.98 -10.75
N PHE A 13 -0.06 9.13 -11.79
CA PHE A 13 1.24 9.76 -11.64
C PHE A 13 1.11 11.21 -11.14
N ARG A 14 0.18 11.99 -11.69
CA ARG A 14 -0.07 13.37 -11.23
C ARG A 14 -0.56 13.41 -9.78
N TRP A 15 -1.41 12.47 -9.36
CA TRP A 15 -1.88 12.39 -7.98
C TRP A 15 -0.73 12.11 -7.00
N ALA A 16 0.07 11.09 -7.29
CA ALA A 16 1.23 10.75 -6.47
C ALA A 16 2.25 11.91 -6.41
N TYR A 17 2.57 12.49 -7.57
CA TYR A 17 3.55 13.57 -7.67
C TYR A 17 3.09 14.83 -6.93
N GLY A 18 1.87 15.28 -7.15
CA GLY A 18 1.34 16.48 -6.49
C GLY A 18 1.31 16.34 -4.96
N ALA A 19 0.98 15.15 -4.46
CA ALA A 19 0.97 14.94 -3.02
C ALA A 19 2.36 14.82 -2.40
N ILE A 20 3.32 14.20 -3.08
CA ILE A 20 4.73 14.23 -2.66
C ILE A 20 5.21 15.68 -2.56
N GLN A 21 4.82 16.55 -3.51
CA GLN A 21 5.16 17.97 -3.44
C GLN A 21 4.53 18.67 -2.22
N ILE A 22 3.25 18.40 -1.93
CA ILE A 22 2.58 18.92 -0.73
C ILE A 22 3.29 18.44 0.53
N ILE A 23 3.58 17.14 0.63
CA ILE A 23 4.27 16.54 1.77
C ILE A 23 5.64 17.20 1.94
N LYS A 24 6.45 17.33 0.88
CA LYS A 24 7.79 17.95 0.93
C LYS A 24 7.73 19.43 1.33
N ARG A 25 6.84 20.22 0.74
CA ARG A 25 6.71 21.65 1.03
C ARG A 25 6.17 21.90 2.44
N HIS A 26 5.27 21.04 2.92
CA HIS A 26 4.61 21.20 4.21
C HIS A 26 5.08 20.17 5.25
N THR A 27 6.25 19.56 5.10
CA THR A 27 6.73 18.50 6.01
C THR A 27 6.81 19.02 7.45
N SER A 28 7.29 20.25 7.66
CA SER A 28 7.37 20.86 9.00
C SER A 28 5.98 21.08 9.62
N SER A 29 5.01 21.54 8.83
CA SER A 29 3.62 21.74 9.28
C SER A 29 2.90 20.42 9.53
N LEU A 30 3.13 19.41 8.67
CA LEU A 30 2.52 18.08 8.75
C LEU A 30 3.15 17.17 9.81
N LEU A 31 4.44 17.31 10.13
CA LEU A 31 5.08 16.47 11.15
C LEU A 31 5.26 17.19 12.49
N ARG A 32 5.75 18.44 12.48
CA ARG A 32 6.01 19.21 13.70
C ARG A 32 4.83 20.06 14.17
N GLY A 33 3.84 20.32 13.30
CA GLY A 33 2.66 21.10 13.67
C GLY A 33 2.93 22.57 13.98
N LYS A 34 4.04 23.13 13.49
CA LYS A 34 4.32 24.58 13.57
C LYS A 34 3.70 25.30 12.39
N ASP A 35 3.18 26.51 12.62
CA ASP A 35 2.61 27.41 11.60
C ASP A 35 1.50 26.75 10.75
N THR A 36 0.54 26.12 11.43
CA THR A 36 -0.55 25.40 10.75
C THR A 36 -1.90 25.64 11.41
N GLN A 37 -2.90 25.90 10.57
CA GLN A 37 -4.32 25.97 10.96
C GLN A 37 -4.99 24.59 10.93
N LEU A 38 -4.27 23.53 10.54
CA LEU A 38 -4.80 22.17 10.46
C LEU A 38 -4.90 21.55 11.85
N THR A 39 -6.08 21.02 12.17
CA THR A 39 -6.27 20.24 13.39
C THR A 39 -5.42 18.96 13.35
N ARG A 40 -5.11 18.40 14.52
CA ARG A 40 -4.39 17.12 14.60
C ARG A 40 -5.10 16.00 13.83
N GLY A 41 -6.43 15.98 13.86
CA GLY A 41 -7.25 15.02 13.11
C GLY A 41 -7.14 15.17 11.59
N GLN A 42 -7.22 16.40 11.07
CA GLN A 42 -7.10 16.64 9.62
C GLN A 42 -5.74 16.22 9.07
N ARG A 43 -4.67 16.49 9.82
CA ARG A 43 -3.32 16.04 9.49
C ARG A 43 -3.19 14.53 9.48
N TYR A 44 -3.76 13.85 10.47
CA TYR A 44 -3.79 12.39 10.50
C TYR A 44 -4.55 11.83 9.30
N HIS A 45 -5.73 12.37 8.99
CA HIS A 45 -6.51 11.94 7.82
C HIS A 45 -5.75 12.13 6.50
N PHE A 46 -5.01 13.24 6.36
CA PHE A 46 -4.18 13.47 5.18
C PHE A 46 -3.08 12.40 5.05
N LEU A 47 -2.31 12.15 6.11
CA LEU A 47 -1.25 11.14 6.09
C LEU A 47 -1.78 9.71 5.95
N ALA A 48 -2.85 9.37 6.66
CA ALA A 48 -3.49 8.06 6.61
C ALA A 48 -4.09 7.77 5.22
N GLY A 49 -4.59 8.79 4.51
CA GLY A 49 -5.03 8.66 3.12
C GLY A 49 -3.91 8.30 2.14
N TRP A 50 -2.65 8.61 2.48
CA TRP A 50 -1.47 8.26 1.69
C TRP A 50 -0.88 6.88 2.01
N LEU A 51 -1.24 6.30 3.16
CA LEU A 51 -0.72 5.01 3.59
C LEU A 51 -0.97 3.87 2.59
N PRO A 52 -2.15 3.75 1.93
CA PRO A 52 -2.38 2.73 0.93
C PRO A 52 -1.43 2.83 -0.28
N TRP A 53 -1.15 4.05 -0.75
CA TRP A 53 -0.24 4.27 -1.88
C TRP A 53 1.20 3.83 -1.56
N ILE A 54 1.64 4.07 -0.32
CA ILE A 54 2.94 3.60 0.16
C ILE A 54 2.95 2.07 0.26
N ALA A 55 1.90 1.49 0.83
CA ALA A 55 1.77 0.04 0.96
C ALA A 55 1.78 -0.67 -0.41
N ASP A 56 1.09 -0.12 -1.41
CA ASP A 56 1.09 -0.61 -2.79
C ASP A 56 2.51 -0.56 -3.40
N GLY A 57 3.25 0.52 -3.15
CA GLY A 57 4.65 0.62 -3.56
C GLY A 57 5.55 -0.42 -2.88
N MET A 58 5.40 -0.61 -1.57
CA MET A 58 6.13 -1.63 -0.80
C MET A 58 5.82 -3.05 -1.26
N ASN A 59 4.59 -3.31 -1.69
CA ASN A 59 4.17 -4.62 -2.19
C ASN A 59 5.01 -5.10 -3.38
N ILE A 60 5.44 -4.19 -4.25
CA ILE A 60 6.34 -4.52 -5.37
C ILE A 60 7.68 -5.05 -4.84
N PHE A 61 8.27 -4.41 -3.84
CA PHE A 61 9.53 -4.86 -3.24
C PHE A 61 9.38 -6.23 -2.57
N PHE A 62 8.29 -6.45 -1.83
CA PHE A 62 8.01 -7.75 -1.23
C PHE A 62 7.81 -8.84 -2.29
N THR A 63 7.11 -8.52 -3.38
CA THR A 63 6.88 -9.46 -4.49
C THR A 63 8.18 -9.84 -5.16
N VAL A 64 9.05 -8.86 -5.46
CA VAL A 64 10.37 -9.12 -6.03
C VAL A 64 11.23 -9.94 -5.06
N GLY A 65 11.22 -9.60 -3.77
CA GLY A 65 11.89 -10.39 -2.73
C GLY A 65 11.39 -11.83 -2.67
N ALA A 66 10.08 -12.04 -2.76
CA ALA A 66 9.48 -13.37 -2.78
C ALA A 66 9.87 -14.17 -4.03
N LEU A 67 9.97 -13.52 -5.20
CA LEU A 67 10.46 -14.15 -6.42
C LEU A 67 11.93 -14.56 -6.30
N LEU A 68 12.78 -13.67 -5.76
CA LEU A 68 14.19 -13.96 -5.53
C LEU A 68 14.38 -15.10 -4.52
N TRP A 69 13.60 -15.11 -3.43
CA TRP A 69 13.61 -16.20 -2.46
C TRP A 69 13.14 -17.52 -3.09
N SER A 70 12.11 -17.46 -3.92
CA SER A 70 11.62 -18.63 -4.66
C SER A 70 12.65 -19.18 -5.63
N ALA A 71 13.37 -18.32 -6.33
CA ALA A 71 14.49 -18.73 -7.18
C ALA A 71 15.62 -19.35 -6.34
N ALA A 72 15.94 -18.79 -5.18
CA ALA A 72 16.96 -19.32 -4.28
C ALA A 72 16.62 -20.72 -3.74
N MET A 73 15.34 -21.00 -3.45
CA MET A 73 14.87 -22.35 -3.09
C MET A 73 15.12 -23.37 -4.21
N ILE A 74 15.03 -22.96 -5.47
CA ILE A 74 15.29 -23.86 -6.62
C ILE A 74 16.79 -24.06 -6.85
N ILE A 75 17.59 -23.00 -6.72
CA ILE A 75 19.03 -23.03 -7.02
C ILE A 75 19.84 -23.69 -5.88
N VAL A 76 19.49 -23.42 -4.62
CA VAL A 76 20.21 -23.94 -3.45
C VAL A 76 19.23 -24.54 -2.42
N PRO A 77 18.57 -25.66 -2.76
CA PRO A 77 17.53 -26.25 -1.92
C PRO A 77 18.05 -26.74 -0.56
N GLN A 78 19.34 -27.03 -0.44
CA GLN A 78 19.95 -27.54 0.80
C GLN A 78 20.28 -26.46 1.84
N ARG A 79 20.17 -25.17 1.48
CA ARG A 79 20.45 -24.05 2.39
C ARG A 79 19.29 -23.07 2.53
N VAL A 80 18.30 -23.16 1.66
CA VAL A 80 17.16 -22.22 1.61
C VAL A 80 15.88 -23.01 1.82
N ASP A 81 15.39 -22.98 3.05
CA ASP A 81 14.16 -23.68 3.41
C ASP A 81 12.92 -22.92 2.92
N PRO A 82 11.83 -23.66 2.62
CA PRO A 82 10.55 -23.05 2.33
C PRO A 82 10.02 -22.25 3.52
N PRO A 83 9.38 -21.09 3.28
CA PRO A 83 8.75 -20.32 4.34
C PRO A 83 7.76 -21.17 5.13
N LEU A 84 7.76 -21.03 6.45
CA LEU A 84 6.82 -21.74 7.32
C LEU A 84 5.38 -21.44 6.91
N LEU A 85 4.55 -22.48 6.82
CA LEU A 85 3.12 -22.39 6.50
C LEU A 85 2.36 -21.44 7.42
N ILE A 86 2.83 -21.25 8.66
CA ILE A 86 2.21 -20.34 9.63
C ILE A 86 2.15 -18.89 9.11
N PHE A 87 3.09 -18.48 8.25
CA PHE A 87 3.11 -17.15 7.64
C PHE A 87 2.04 -16.95 6.57
N ALA A 88 1.42 -18.02 6.07
CA ALA A 88 0.30 -17.93 5.14
C ALA A 88 -1.04 -17.64 5.85
N ILE A 89 -1.16 -17.90 7.16
CA ILE A 89 -2.41 -17.75 7.90
C ILE A 89 -2.90 -16.29 7.92
N PRO A 90 -2.09 -15.27 8.27
CA PRO A 90 -2.56 -13.89 8.31
C PRO A 90 -3.11 -13.35 6.98
N PRO A 91 -2.42 -13.47 5.82
CA PRO A 91 -2.95 -12.98 4.56
C PRO A 91 -4.21 -13.74 4.13
N LEU A 92 -4.30 -15.05 4.39
CA LEU A 92 -5.50 -15.83 4.09
C LEU A 92 -6.71 -15.38 4.92
N ALA A 93 -6.51 -15.16 6.22
CA ALA A 93 -7.56 -14.67 7.12
C ALA A 93 -8.06 -13.28 6.71
N LEU A 94 -7.15 -12.36 6.39
CA LEU A 94 -7.50 -11.02 5.90
C LEU A 94 -8.23 -11.07 4.55
N PHE A 95 -7.82 -11.97 3.65
CA PHE A 95 -8.49 -12.17 2.36
C PHE A 95 -9.94 -12.62 2.56
N VAL A 96 -10.16 -13.67 3.36
CA VAL A 96 -11.51 -14.19 3.66
C VAL A 96 -12.37 -13.13 4.35
N PHE A 97 -11.80 -12.41 5.33
CA PHE A 97 -12.50 -11.30 6.00
C PHE A 97 -12.91 -10.21 5.01
N LYS A 98 -12.01 -9.79 4.12
CA LYS A 98 -12.27 -8.75 3.12
C LYS A 98 -13.37 -9.17 2.15
N VAL A 99 -13.34 -10.41 1.66
CA VAL A 99 -14.39 -10.98 0.79
C VAL A 99 -15.72 -11.03 1.52
N GLY A 100 -15.74 -11.55 2.75
CA GLY A 100 -16.96 -11.62 3.57
C GLY A 100 -17.58 -10.25 3.80
N LYS A 101 -16.77 -9.24 4.12
CA LYS A 101 -17.22 -7.85 4.28
C LYS A 101 -17.86 -7.31 3.00
N ILE A 102 -17.24 -7.52 1.84
CA ILE A 102 -17.76 -7.04 0.56
C ILE A 102 -19.12 -7.68 0.27
N VAL A 103 -19.22 -9.01 0.41
CA VAL A 103 -20.49 -9.73 0.19
C VAL A 103 -21.58 -9.25 1.14
N PHE A 104 -21.25 -9.04 2.42
CA PHE A 104 -22.20 -8.53 3.40
C PHE A 104 -22.70 -7.12 3.07
N LEU A 105 -21.80 -6.20 2.68
CA LEU A 105 -22.16 -4.84 2.30
C LEU A 105 -23.04 -4.79 1.05
N TYR A 106 -22.71 -5.57 0.02
CA TYR A 106 -23.47 -5.61 -1.23
C TYR A 106 -24.81 -6.35 -1.12
N ARG A 107 -24.99 -7.19 -0.10
CA ARG A 107 -26.31 -7.77 0.20
C ARG A 107 -27.24 -6.83 0.95
N ARG A 108 -26.71 -5.74 1.51
CA ARG A 108 -27.44 -4.77 2.33
C ARG A 108 -27.72 -3.45 1.60
N ALA A 109 -27.17 -3.28 0.40
CA ALA A 109 -27.46 -2.21 -0.55
C ALA A 109 -28.47 -2.71 -1.58
#